data_AF-A0A0P6S550-F1
#
_entry.id   AF-A0A0P6S550-F1
#
_cell.length_a   1.000
_cell.length_b   1.000
_cell.length_c   1.000
_cell.angle_alpha   90.00
_cell.angle_beta   90.00
_cell.angle_gamma   90.00
#
_symmetry.space_group_name_H-M   'P 1'
#
loop_
_entity.id
_entity.type
_entity.pdbx_description
1 polymer ?
#
loop_
_entity_poly.entity_id
_entity_poly.type
_entity_poly.pdbx_seq_one_letter_code
_entity_poly.pdbx_strand_id
1 'polypeptide(L)'
;MSNIAGKAYAMNVVTPSNPRVTWINRLLFMAARGLPQNLMGLLGLSLIHFARWVIIRPNDWPDLGQGKEALRNDYMLFCSNFNGTWDQYIDAFSDGIPSGLDLFWYSATKYPKSIPVTPFKNYITFNQIQTDYYYNATPGAAQRDIKTSLLIYDQILSLAEKHETLPPEEFKKAYDAAANKMQIGLGDLGFGPVASLDTERDDVNLAVYISDSQRAFAKQRQAAKQSSETTGRQE
;
A
#
# COMPACT_ATOMS: atom_id res chain seq x y z
N MET A 1 -3.17 12.06 13.40
CA MET A 1 -2.55 12.43 12.11
C MET A 1 -2.84 11.33 11.10
N SER A 2 -2.79 11.62 9.80
CA SER A 2 -3.39 10.76 8.78
C SER A 2 -2.35 9.83 8.13
N ASN A 3 -2.78 8.65 7.69
CA ASN A 3 -2.05 7.77 6.76
C ASN A 3 -1.86 8.41 5.36
N ILE A 4 -2.28 9.66 5.17
CA ILE A 4 -2.38 10.32 3.88
C ILE A 4 -1.37 11.46 3.79
N ALA A 5 -0.65 11.54 2.67
CA ALA A 5 0.21 12.64 2.29
C ALA A 5 -0.13 13.09 0.85
N GLY A 6 -1.07 14.05 0.73
CA GLY A 6 -1.61 14.50 -0.55
C GLY A 6 -2.33 13.37 -1.29
N LYS A 7 -1.81 12.95 -2.45
CA LYS A 7 -2.37 11.83 -3.24
C LYS A 7 -1.95 10.44 -2.78
N ALA A 8 -1.06 10.33 -1.79
CA ALA A 8 -0.48 9.06 -1.38
C ALA A 8 -1.07 8.57 -0.05
N TYR A 9 -1.37 7.28 0.04
CA TYR A 9 -1.80 6.60 1.25
C TYR A 9 -0.73 5.60 1.70
N ALA A 10 -0.44 5.56 3.01
CA ALA A 10 0.42 4.56 3.65
C ALA A 10 -0.41 3.56 4.44
N MET A 11 -0.36 2.30 4.04
CA MET A 11 -1.05 1.20 4.70
C MET A 11 -0.06 0.26 5.38
N ASN A 12 -0.31 -0.03 6.66
CA ASN A 12 0.45 -1.00 7.45
C ASN A 12 -0.50 -2.02 8.05
N VAL A 13 -0.32 -3.30 7.73
CA VAL A 13 -1.16 -4.40 8.24
C VAL A 13 -0.27 -5.41 8.94
N VAL A 14 -0.61 -5.74 10.18
CA VAL A 14 0.14 -6.73 10.98
C VAL A 14 -0.77 -7.90 11.30
N THR A 15 -0.49 -9.07 10.72
CA THR A 15 -1.29 -10.28 10.94
C THR A 15 -0.48 -11.35 11.67
N PRO A 16 -1.08 -12.06 12.64
CA PRO A 16 -0.42 -13.21 13.26
C PRO A 16 -0.38 -14.38 12.27
N SER A 17 0.79 -14.95 12.06
CA SER A 17 1.04 -16.08 11.18
C SER A 17 1.46 -17.33 11.96
N ASN A 18 0.99 -18.48 11.50
CA ASN A 18 1.31 -19.76 12.14
C ASN A 18 2.79 -20.13 11.91
N PRO A 19 3.62 -20.23 12.98
CA PRO A 19 5.06 -20.48 12.86
C PRO A 19 5.41 -21.81 12.16
N ARG A 20 4.48 -22.79 12.18
CA ARG A 20 4.73 -24.10 11.56
C ARG A 20 4.79 -24.05 10.04
N VAL A 21 4.21 -23.00 9.42
CA VAL A 21 4.07 -22.89 7.96
C VAL A 21 4.66 -21.58 7.40
N THR A 22 5.13 -20.65 8.24
CA THR A 22 5.74 -19.39 7.81
C THR A 22 7.01 -19.58 6.96
N TRP A 23 7.71 -20.70 7.12
CA TRP A 23 8.84 -21.07 6.26
C TRP A 23 8.41 -21.25 4.78
N ILE A 24 7.17 -21.71 4.53
CA ILE A 24 6.62 -21.82 3.18
C ILE A 24 6.44 -20.43 2.59
N ASN A 25 5.82 -19.49 3.33
CA ASN A 25 5.71 -18.09 2.92
C ASN A 25 7.09 -17.49 2.59
N ARG A 26 8.11 -17.77 3.40
CA ARG A 26 9.48 -17.30 3.14
C ARG A 26 10.02 -17.83 1.81
N LEU A 27 9.78 -19.11 1.50
CA LEU A 27 10.17 -19.70 0.22
C LEU A 27 9.41 -19.06 -0.95
N LEU A 28 8.10 -18.88 -0.80
CA LEU A 28 7.26 -18.20 -1.80
C LEU A 28 7.75 -16.77 -2.07
N PHE A 29 8.12 -16.00 -1.04
CA PHE A 29 8.70 -14.67 -1.20
C PHE A 29 10.09 -14.69 -1.86
N MET A 30 10.90 -15.73 -1.64
CA MET A 30 12.17 -15.88 -2.36
C MET A 30 11.92 -16.19 -3.84
N ALA A 31 11.00 -17.09 -4.15
CA ALA A 31 10.64 -17.45 -5.51
C ALA A 31 10.00 -16.28 -6.28
N ALA A 32 9.06 -15.56 -5.65
CA ALA A 32 8.40 -14.39 -6.25
C ALA A 32 9.39 -13.27 -6.59
N ARG A 33 10.47 -13.09 -5.80
CA ARG A 33 11.56 -12.16 -6.13
C ARG A 33 12.35 -12.57 -7.38
N GLY A 34 12.41 -13.86 -7.70
CA GLY A 34 13.08 -14.38 -8.89
C GLY A 34 12.18 -14.45 -10.14
N LEU A 35 10.86 -14.30 -10.00
CA LEU A 35 9.87 -14.47 -11.08
C LEU A 35 8.87 -13.29 -11.11
N PRO A 36 9.30 -12.09 -11.55
CA PRO A 36 8.49 -10.87 -11.50
C PRO A 36 7.25 -10.90 -12.39
N GLN A 37 7.19 -11.80 -13.38
CA GLN A 37 6.03 -11.95 -14.27
C GLN A 37 4.74 -12.36 -13.53
N ASN A 38 4.84 -13.07 -12.40
CA ASN A 38 3.69 -13.46 -11.58
C ASN A 38 3.07 -12.27 -10.82
N LEU A 39 3.72 -11.11 -10.84
CA LEU A 39 3.25 -9.85 -10.24
C LEU A 39 2.72 -8.85 -11.30
N MET A 40 2.66 -9.25 -12.57
CA MET A 40 2.30 -8.36 -13.70
C MET A 40 0.88 -7.78 -13.58
N GLY A 41 -0.09 -8.53 -13.03
CA GLY A 41 -1.44 -8.01 -12.77
C GLY A 41 -1.44 -6.78 -11.85
N LEU A 42 -0.47 -6.71 -10.93
CA LEU A 42 -0.29 -5.58 -10.01
C LEU A 42 0.39 -4.37 -10.67
N LEU A 43 1.34 -4.64 -11.58
CA LEU A 43 2.08 -3.61 -12.33
C LEU A 43 1.18 -2.85 -13.32
N GLY A 44 0.12 -3.50 -13.82
CA GLY A 44 -0.82 -2.91 -14.78
C GLY A 44 -1.61 -1.72 -14.23
N LEU A 45 -1.83 -1.65 -12.91
CA LEU A 45 -2.58 -0.57 -12.28
C LEU A 45 -1.73 0.70 -12.05
N SER A 46 -0.39 0.57 -12.00
CA SER A 46 0.57 1.69 -11.89
C SER A 46 0.23 2.72 -10.79
N LEU A 47 -0.44 2.26 -9.72
CA LEU A 47 -0.85 3.10 -8.59
C LEU A 47 -0.02 2.84 -7.33
N ILE A 48 0.75 1.75 -7.31
CA ILE A 48 1.53 1.30 -6.16
C ILE A 48 2.96 1.82 -6.29
N HIS A 49 3.41 2.58 -5.30
CA HIS A 49 4.78 3.09 -5.22
C HIS A 49 5.71 2.06 -4.60
N PHE A 50 5.20 1.39 -3.57
CA PHE A 50 5.97 0.48 -2.74
C PHE A 50 5.03 -0.53 -2.12
N ALA A 51 5.43 -1.80 -2.09
CA ALA A 51 4.76 -2.86 -1.36
C ALA A 51 5.80 -3.82 -0.80
N ARG A 52 5.68 -4.19 0.47
CA ARG A 52 6.63 -5.07 1.12
C ARG A 52 5.96 -5.94 2.18
N TRP A 53 6.29 -7.23 2.12
CA TRP A 53 5.97 -8.21 3.15
C TRP A 53 7.22 -8.52 3.97
N VAL A 54 7.07 -8.53 5.28
CA VAL A 54 8.12 -8.84 6.25
C VAL A 54 7.58 -9.84 7.25
N ILE A 55 8.28 -10.96 7.44
CA ILE A 55 7.99 -11.91 8.50
C ILE A 55 8.86 -11.54 9.71
N ILE A 56 8.23 -11.34 10.86
CA ILE A 56 8.86 -11.01 12.14
C ILE A 56 8.62 -12.19 13.08
N ARG A 57 9.69 -12.91 13.45
CA ARG A 57 9.59 -14.03 14.41
C ARG A 57 9.57 -13.50 15.84
N PRO A 58 9.08 -14.26 16.84
CA PRO A 58 9.10 -13.85 18.24
C PRO A 58 10.44 -13.28 18.73
N ASN A 59 11.55 -13.89 18.32
CA ASN A 59 12.90 -13.47 18.73
C ASN A 59 13.44 -12.24 17.99
N ASP A 60 12.80 -11.82 16.90
CA ASP A 60 13.24 -10.68 16.08
C ASP A 60 12.57 -9.35 16.53
N TRP A 61 11.64 -9.40 17.49
CA TRP A 61 11.01 -8.20 18.04
C TRP A 61 11.99 -7.39 18.92
N PRO A 62 11.99 -6.05 18.81
CA PRO A 62 12.89 -5.22 19.57
C PRO A 62 12.50 -5.17 21.06
N ASP A 63 13.51 -5.23 21.92
CA ASP A 63 13.39 -4.86 23.34
C ASP A 63 13.92 -3.43 23.51
N LEU A 64 13.00 -2.48 23.73
CA LEU A 64 13.29 -1.06 23.92
C LEU A 64 13.33 -0.70 25.42
N GLY A 65 13.51 -1.68 26.30
CA GLY A 65 13.49 -1.52 27.76
C GLY A 65 12.18 -1.97 28.41
N GLN A 66 11.20 -2.42 27.64
CA GLN A 66 9.96 -3.04 28.14
C GLN A 66 10.10 -4.53 28.47
N GLY A 67 11.23 -5.15 28.10
CA GLY A 67 11.44 -6.59 28.18
C GLY A 67 10.98 -7.33 26.92
N LYS A 68 11.43 -8.58 26.76
CA LYS A 68 11.03 -9.43 25.63
C LYS A 68 9.56 -9.85 25.73
N GLU A 69 8.82 -9.64 24.64
CA GLU A 69 7.44 -10.08 24.52
C GLU A 69 7.34 -11.60 24.40
N ALA A 70 6.39 -12.20 25.12
CA ALA A 70 6.11 -13.64 25.06
C ALA A 70 5.13 -13.94 23.91
N LEU A 71 5.65 -14.00 22.68
CA LEU A 71 4.84 -14.19 21.47
C LEU A 71 4.77 -15.66 21.05
N ARG A 72 3.56 -16.13 20.75
CA ARG A 72 3.29 -17.51 20.29
C ARG A 72 3.31 -17.68 18.77
N ASN A 73 3.18 -16.57 18.03
CA ASN A 73 3.06 -16.55 16.58
C ASN A 73 4.23 -15.78 15.96
N ASP A 74 4.55 -16.11 14.71
CA ASP A 74 5.24 -15.17 13.84
C ASP A 74 4.24 -14.09 13.42
N TYR A 75 4.73 -12.96 12.91
CA TYR A 75 3.89 -11.88 12.43
C TYR A 75 4.28 -11.48 11.02
N MET A 76 3.28 -11.30 10.17
CA MET A 76 3.47 -10.70 8.85
C MET A 76 3.16 -9.21 8.95
N LEU A 77 4.15 -8.38 8.67
CA LEU A 77 3.97 -6.96 8.42
C LEU A 77 3.89 -6.75 6.90
N PHE A 78 2.76 -6.22 6.45
CA PHE A 78 2.59 -5.72 5.10
C PHE A 78 2.57 -4.18 5.12
N CYS A 79 3.50 -3.58 4.37
CA CYS A 79 3.57 -2.14 4.15
C CYS A 79 3.28 -1.85 2.69
N SER A 80 2.41 -0.88 2.40
CA SER A 80 2.18 -0.42 1.04
C SER A 80 1.94 1.08 0.96
N ASN A 81 2.53 1.71 -0.04
CA ASN A 81 2.31 3.12 -0.38
C ASN A 81 1.74 3.20 -1.80
N PHE A 82 0.63 3.91 -1.96
CA PHE A 82 -0.08 3.95 -3.24
C PHE A 82 -0.85 5.25 -3.46
N ASN A 83 -1.30 5.48 -4.69
CA ASN A 83 -2.26 6.52 -5.04
C ASN A 83 -3.68 5.96 -5.15
N GLY A 84 -4.67 6.75 -4.73
CA GLY A 84 -6.07 6.37 -4.69
C GLY A 84 -6.58 6.18 -3.26
N THR A 85 -7.86 5.84 -3.12
CA THR A 85 -8.46 5.59 -1.81
C THR A 85 -8.13 4.20 -1.28
N TRP A 86 -8.32 4.01 0.03
CA TRP A 86 -8.15 2.70 0.66
C TRP A 86 -9.05 1.63 0.02
N ASP A 87 -10.31 1.97 -0.26
CA ASP A 87 -11.27 1.04 -0.88
C ASP A 87 -10.87 0.69 -2.31
N GLN A 88 -10.56 1.69 -3.15
CA GLN A 88 -10.10 1.46 -4.52
C GLN A 88 -8.88 0.55 -4.55
N TYR A 89 -7.96 0.74 -3.61
CA TYR A 89 -6.79 -0.11 -3.49
C TYR A 89 -7.15 -1.55 -3.12
N ILE A 90 -7.93 -1.76 -2.05
CA ILE A 90 -8.29 -3.12 -1.62
C ILE A 90 -9.13 -3.85 -2.67
N ASP A 91 -10.05 -3.14 -3.33
CA ASP A 91 -10.87 -3.69 -4.42
C ASP A 91 -9.99 -4.07 -5.61
N ALA A 92 -9.09 -3.18 -6.05
CA ALA A 92 -8.18 -3.47 -7.15
C ALA A 92 -7.24 -4.66 -6.85
N PHE A 93 -6.87 -4.86 -5.58
CA PHE A 93 -6.10 -6.02 -5.14
C PHE A 93 -6.92 -7.31 -5.12
N SER A 94 -8.14 -7.26 -4.60
CA SER A 94 -9.08 -8.38 -4.58
C SER A 94 -9.40 -8.87 -5.99
N ASP A 95 -9.61 -7.94 -6.92
CA ASP A 95 -10.01 -8.26 -8.30
C ASP A 95 -8.82 -8.57 -9.20
N GLY A 96 -7.71 -7.85 -9.04
CA GLY A 96 -6.56 -7.93 -9.95
C GLY A 96 -5.62 -9.10 -9.67
N ILE A 97 -5.43 -9.51 -8.41
CA ILE A 97 -4.49 -10.57 -8.02
C ILE A 97 -4.95 -11.47 -6.85
N PRO A 98 -6.20 -11.99 -6.86
CA PRO A 98 -6.74 -12.73 -5.71
C PRO A 98 -5.88 -13.93 -5.29
N SER A 99 -5.38 -14.70 -6.26
CA SER A 99 -4.50 -15.85 -6.01
C SER A 99 -3.14 -15.45 -5.42
N GLY A 100 -2.60 -14.30 -5.82
CA GLY A 100 -1.35 -13.77 -5.28
C GLY A 100 -1.51 -13.30 -3.84
N LEU A 101 -2.62 -12.64 -3.51
CA LEU A 101 -2.94 -12.26 -2.13
C LEU A 101 -3.09 -13.47 -1.21
N ASP A 102 -3.86 -14.48 -1.66
CA ASP A 102 -4.07 -15.70 -0.90
C ASP A 102 -2.76 -16.45 -0.65
N LEU A 103 -1.83 -16.40 -1.61
CA LEU A 103 -0.50 -16.96 -1.47
C LEU A 103 0.31 -16.22 -0.39
N PHE A 104 0.26 -14.89 -0.37
CA PHE A 104 1.04 -14.08 0.58
C PHE A 104 0.48 -14.13 2.01
N TRP A 105 -0.84 -14.25 2.18
CA TRP A 105 -1.49 -14.42 3.49
C TRP A 105 -1.79 -15.88 3.87
N TYR A 106 -1.26 -16.86 3.12
CA TYR A 106 -1.51 -18.28 3.37
C TYR A 106 -1.28 -18.71 4.83
N SER A 107 -0.18 -18.25 5.44
CA SER A 107 0.15 -18.56 6.84
C SER A 107 -0.64 -17.75 7.88
N ALA A 108 -1.40 -16.73 7.46
CA ALA A 108 -2.04 -15.79 8.36
C ALA A 108 -3.28 -16.39 9.03
N THR A 109 -3.37 -16.20 10.33
CA THR A 109 -4.42 -16.76 11.18
C THR A 109 -5.74 -16.09 10.86
N LYS A 110 -6.79 -16.90 10.66
CA LYS A 110 -8.18 -16.46 10.35
C LYS A 110 -8.30 -15.60 9.09
N TYR A 111 -7.34 -15.67 8.17
CA TYR A 111 -7.44 -14.98 6.90
C TYR A 111 -8.63 -15.52 6.08
N PRO A 112 -9.58 -14.66 5.65
CA PRO A 112 -10.84 -15.11 5.04
C PRO A 112 -10.75 -15.36 3.53
N LYS A 113 -9.54 -15.34 2.95
CA LYS A 113 -9.28 -15.20 1.51
C LYS A 113 -9.58 -13.79 0.99
N SER A 114 -9.08 -13.46 -0.19
CA SER A 114 -9.28 -12.15 -0.82
C SER A 114 -10.69 -11.97 -1.38
N ILE A 115 -11.35 -13.08 -1.75
CA ILE A 115 -12.71 -13.12 -2.27
C ILE A 115 -13.57 -14.01 -1.34
N PRO A 116 -14.76 -13.55 -0.89
CA PRO A 116 -15.39 -12.25 -1.19
C PRO A 116 -14.72 -11.05 -0.50
N VAL A 117 -14.83 -9.86 -1.11
CA VAL A 117 -14.07 -8.67 -0.69
C VAL A 117 -14.47 -8.11 0.68
N THR A 118 -15.74 -8.23 1.09
CA THR A 118 -16.20 -7.63 2.37
C THR A 118 -15.53 -8.27 3.60
N PRO A 119 -15.51 -9.62 3.76
CA PRO A 119 -14.70 -10.25 4.82
C PRO A 119 -13.21 -9.89 4.75
N PHE A 120 -12.65 -9.77 3.55
CA PHE A 120 -11.26 -9.35 3.38
C PHE A 120 -11.01 -7.92 3.88
N LYS A 121 -11.86 -6.96 3.49
CA LYS A 121 -11.83 -5.57 4.00
C LYS A 121 -11.93 -5.53 5.52
N ASN A 122 -12.84 -6.30 6.11
CA ASN A 122 -12.98 -6.40 7.57
C ASN A 122 -11.70 -6.94 8.23
N TYR A 123 -11.11 -7.98 7.65
CA TYR A 123 -9.87 -8.56 8.15
C TYR A 123 -8.69 -7.60 8.05
N ILE A 124 -8.52 -6.89 6.93
CA ILE A 124 -7.47 -5.89 6.76
C ILE A 124 -7.68 -4.74 7.75
N THR A 125 -8.90 -4.22 7.87
CA THR A 125 -9.23 -3.15 8.82
C THR A 125 -8.91 -3.56 10.25
N PHE A 126 -9.25 -4.80 10.66
CA PHE A 126 -8.96 -5.30 11.99
C PHE A 126 -7.45 -5.32 12.32
N ASN A 127 -6.64 -5.71 11.34
CA ASN A 127 -5.19 -5.91 11.49
C ASN A 127 -4.37 -4.68 11.08
N GLN A 128 -5.01 -3.62 10.59
CA GLN A 128 -4.33 -2.39 10.18
C GLN A 128 -3.89 -1.58 11.38
N ILE A 129 -2.65 -1.07 11.31
CA ILE A 129 -2.09 -0.12 12.26
C ILE A 129 -1.99 1.23 11.56
N GLN A 130 -2.50 2.28 12.20
CA GLN A 130 -2.35 3.64 11.69
C GLN A 130 -0.94 4.15 11.96
N THR A 131 -0.44 4.95 11.03
CA THR A 131 0.89 5.53 11.09
C THR A 131 0.85 6.79 11.96
N ASP A 132 1.77 6.91 12.91
CA ASP A 132 1.93 8.15 13.68
C ASP A 132 2.53 9.28 12.82
N TYR A 133 3.42 8.92 11.89
CA TYR A 133 4.06 9.84 10.95
C TYR A 133 4.34 9.18 9.59
N TYR A 134 3.80 9.74 8.51
CA TYR A 134 4.07 9.30 7.14
C TYR A 134 4.86 10.36 6.37
N TYR A 135 6.12 10.06 6.05
CA TYR A 135 6.96 10.90 5.20
C TYR A 135 6.76 10.56 3.72
N ASN A 136 6.53 11.60 2.91
CA ASN A 136 6.53 11.54 1.47
C ASN A 136 7.36 12.72 0.94
N ALA A 137 8.36 12.44 0.08
CA ALA A 137 9.25 13.45 -0.48
C ALA A 137 8.57 14.38 -1.49
N THR A 138 7.48 13.92 -2.11
CA THR A 138 6.70 14.66 -3.10
C THR A 138 5.23 14.64 -2.71
N PRO A 139 4.86 15.28 -1.58
CA PRO A 139 3.49 15.27 -1.11
C PRO A 139 2.60 15.92 -2.17
N GLY A 140 1.51 15.23 -2.51
CA GLY A 140 0.55 15.68 -3.51
C GLY A 140 0.89 15.37 -4.97
N ALA A 141 2.01 14.70 -5.23
CA ALA A 141 2.26 14.08 -6.53
C ALA A 141 1.87 12.60 -6.51
N ALA A 142 1.18 12.16 -7.56
CA ALA A 142 1.03 10.75 -7.89
C ALA A 142 2.27 10.22 -8.61
N GLN A 143 2.44 8.90 -8.65
CA GLN A 143 3.53 8.27 -9.40
C GLN A 143 3.52 8.72 -10.88
N ARG A 144 2.33 8.86 -11.45
CA ARG A 144 2.14 9.34 -12.83
C ARG A 144 2.63 10.78 -12.98
N ASP A 145 2.31 11.66 -12.04
CA ASP A 145 2.76 13.07 -12.07
C ASP A 145 4.29 13.17 -12.03
N ILE A 146 4.95 12.36 -11.20
CA ILE A 146 6.42 12.32 -11.12
C ILE A 146 7.01 11.81 -12.44
N LYS A 147 6.50 10.68 -12.96
CA LYS A 147 6.97 10.12 -14.24
C LYS A 147 6.79 11.10 -15.40
N THR A 148 5.65 11.78 -15.45
CA THR A 148 5.39 12.78 -16.48
C THR A 148 6.25 14.02 -16.31
N SER A 149 6.52 14.47 -15.08
CA SER A 149 7.44 15.59 -14.83
C SER A 149 8.85 15.29 -15.32
N LEU A 150 9.35 14.07 -15.08
CA LEU A 150 10.64 13.62 -15.61
C LEU A 150 10.62 13.52 -17.14
N LEU A 151 9.56 12.97 -17.73
CA LEU A 151 9.39 12.92 -19.18
C LEU A 151 9.39 14.33 -19.79
N ILE A 152 8.70 15.29 -19.18
CA ILE A 152 8.65 16.68 -19.62
C ILE A 152 10.04 17.30 -19.58
N TYR A 153 10.76 17.10 -18.49
CA TYR A 153 12.14 17.57 -18.35
C TYR A 153 13.03 17.05 -19.50
N ASP A 154 13.00 15.74 -19.76
CA ASP A 154 13.77 15.13 -20.85
C ASP A 154 13.37 15.66 -22.24
N GLN A 155 12.06 15.86 -22.48
CA GLN A 155 11.59 16.43 -23.74
C GLN A 155 12.02 17.89 -23.91
N ILE A 156 11.98 18.70 -22.85
CA ILE A 156 12.42 20.10 -22.90
C ILE A 156 13.91 20.19 -23.23
N LEU A 157 14.76 19.36 -22.59
CA LEU A 157 16.18 19.31 -22.92
C LEU A 157 16.41 18.91 -24.39
N SER A 158 15.72 17.86 -24.88
CA SER A 158 15.83 17.48 -26.29
C SER A 158 15.34 18.57 -27.25
N LEU A 159 14.32 19.34 -26.87
CA LEU A 159 13.82 20.43 -27.69
C LEU A 159 14.78 21.62 -27.70
N ALA A 160 15.42 21.94 -26.56
CA ALA A 160 16.42 23.00 -26.49
C ALA A 160 17.59 22.73 -27.46
N GLU A 161 18.16 21.52 -27.46
CA GLU A 161 19.22 21.12 -28.39
C GLU A 161 18.79 21.20 -29.87
N LYS A 162 17.56 20.79 -30.16
CA LYS A 162 17.01 20.84 -31.52
C LYS A 162 16.72 22.28 -31.96
N HIS A 163 16.31 23.15 -31.06
CA HIS A 163 16.05 24.55 -31.36
C HIS A 163 17.31 25.28 -31.83
N GLU A 164 18.49 24.88 -31.36
CA GLU A 164 19.77 25.47 -31.78
C GLU A 164 20.16 25.12 -33.22
N THR A 165 19.67 24.00 -33.75
CA THR A 165 20.18 23.42 -35.00
C THR A 165 19.12 23.28 -36.09
N LEU A 166 17.84 23.14 -35.73
CA LEU A 166 16.77 22.89 -36.69
C LEU A 166 16.14 24.20 -37.21
N PRO A 167 15.74 24.25 -38.50
CA PRO A 167 14.92 25.34 -39.01
C PRO A 167 13.52 25.33 -38.36
N PRO A 168 12.82 26.47 -38.33
CA PRO A 168 11.56 26.63 -37.61
C PRO A 168 10.48 25.58 -37.93
N GLU A 169 10.36 25.16 -39.18
CA GLU A 169 9.36 24.15 -39.59
C GLU A 169 9.66 22.75 -39.04
N GLU A 170 10.93 22.37 -38.99
CA GLU A 170 11.37 21.09 -38.44
C GLU A 170 11.29 21.10 -36.91
N PHE A 171 11.65 22.22 -36.29
CA PHE A 171 11.45 22.42 -34.86
C PHE A 171 9.98 22.31 -34.47
N LYS A 172 9.06 22.91 -35.23
CA LYS A 172 7.62 22.78 -35.00
C LYS A 172 7.16 21.32 -35.00
N LYS A 173 7.61 20.51 -35.96
CA LYS A 173 7.27 19.07 -36.02
C LYS A 173 7.81 18.32 -34.79
N ALA A 174 9.04 18.63 -34.37
CA ALA A 174 9.63 18.05 -33.17
C ALA A 174 8.87 18.44 -31.90
N TYR A 175 8.47 19.71 -31.79
CA TYR A 175 7.65 20.22 -30.68
C TYR A 175 6.29 19.53 -30.62
N ASP A 176 5.56 19.45 -31.73
CA ASP A 176 4.24 18.81 -31.77
C ASP A 176 4.32 17.32 -31.37
N ALA A 177 5.38 16.62 -31.80
CA ALA A 177 5.63 15.24 -31.39
C ALA A 177 5.94 15.11 -29.89
N ALA A 178 6.73 16.02 -29.33
CA ALA A 178 7.03 16.05 -27.90
C ALA A 178 5.79 16.37 -27.06
N ALA A 179 5.01 17.39 -27.45
CA ALA A 179 3.75 17.76 -26.79
C ALA A 179 2.78 16.58 -26.72
N ASN A 180 2.63 15.85 -27.83
CA ASN A 180 1.79 14.65 -27.89
C ASN A 180 2.23 13.53 -26.94
N LYS A 181 3.55 13.40 -26.66
CA LYS A 181 4.07 12.43 -25.70
C LYS A 181 3.81 12.85 -24.25
N MET A 182 3.86 14.15 -23.96
CA MET A 182 3.74 14.69 -22.61
C MET A 182 2.29 14.82 -22.12
N GLN A 183 1.34 15.02 -23.03
CA GLN A 183 -0.06 15.37 -22.70
C GLN A 183 -0.79 14.37 -21.79
N ILE A 184 -0.36 13.09 -21.77
CA ILE A 184 -1.06 12.00 -21.06
C ILE A 184 -0.99 12.13 -19.52
N GLY A 185 -0.12 12.97 -18.97
CA GLY A 185 0.07 13.07 -17.52
C GLY A 185 0.14 14.47 -16.95
N LEU A 186 -0.50 15.46 -17.59
CA LEU A 186 -0.65 16.81 -17.06
C LEU A 186 -1.82 16.85 -16.04
N GLY A 187 -1.67 16.12 -14.93
CA GLY A 187 -2.64 16.14 -13.83
C GLY A 187 -2.34 17.22 -12.80
N ASP A 188 -3.34 17.62 -12.02
CA ASP A 188 -3.19 18.61 -10.95
C ASP A 188 -2.47 18.03 -9.74
N LEU A 189 -1.45 18.71 -9.22
CA LEU A 189 -0.83 18.34 -7.94
C LEU A 189 -1.74 18.70 -6.76
N GLY A 190 -1.54 18.04 -5.61
CA GLY A 190 -2.25 18.34 -4.37
C GLY A 190 -2.98 17.12 -3.80
N PHE A 191 -4.28 17.27 -3.51
CA PHE A 191 -5.07 16.13 -3.04
C PHE A 191 -5.33 15.13 -4.18
N GLY A 192 -5.52 13.85 -3.84
CA GLY A 192 -5.79 12.81 -4.83
C GLY A 192 -7.00 13.18 -5.69
N PRO A 193 -7.03 12.84 -7.00
CA PRO A 193 -8.24 13.02 -7.78
C PRO A 193 -9.36 12.23 -7.11
N VAL A 194 -10.33 12.99 -6.62
CA VAL A 194 -11.51 12.51 -5.94
C VAL A 194 -12.44 12.04 -7.06
N ALA A 195 -12.71 10.73 -7.17
CA ALA A 195 -13.45 10.18 -8.32
C ALA A 195 -14.85 10.80 -8.48
N SER A 196 -15.42 11.34 -7.41
CA SER A 196 -16.52 12.31 -7.36
C SER A 196 -16.47 13.07 -6.03
N LEU A 197 -17.22 14.16 -5.83
CA LEU A 197 -17.37 14.79 -4.50
C LEU A 197 -17.82 13.80 -3.39
N ASP A 198 -18.41 12.67 -3.78
CA ASP A 198 -18.75 11.59 -2.85
C ASP A 198 -17.50 10.89 -2.32
N THR A 199 -16.39 10.82 -3.05
CA THR A 199 -15.17 10.15 -2.56
C THR A 199 -14.47 10.93 -1.43
N GLU A 200 -14.54 12.27 -1.42
CA GLU A 200 -14.05 13.08 -0.29
C GLU A 200 -14.94 12.86 0.94
N ARG A 201 -16.26 12.82 0.73
CA ARG A 201 -17.22 12.48 1.78
C ARG A 201 -17.06 11.05 2.23
N ASP A 202 -16.74 10.12 1.34
CA ASP A 202 -16.50 8.72 1.65
C ASP A 202 -15.21 8.59 2.45
N ASP A 203 -14.13 9.28 2.10
CA ASP A 203 -12.91 9.29 2.92
C ASP A 203 -13.17 9.89 4.32
N VAL A 204 -13.99 10.94 4.43
CA VAL A 204 -14.41 11.50 5.73
C VAL A 204 -15.30 10.54 6.51
N ASN A 205 -16.30 9.93 5.86
CA ASN A 205 -17.21 8.94 6.45
C ASN A 205 -16.44 7.66 6.83
N LEU A 206 -15.45 7.29 6.03
CA LEU A 206 -14.57 6.15 6.23
C LEU A 206 -13.60 6.43 7.37
N ALA A 207 -13.09 7.65 7.52
CA ALA A 207 -12.27 8.01 8.67
C ALA A 207 -13.03 7.75 9.98
N VAL A 208 -14.33 8.07 10.01
CA VAL A 208 -15.23 7.74 11.13
C VAL A 208 -15.39 6.22 11.28
N TYR A 209 -15.74 5.50 10.20
CA TYR A 209 -15.89 4.04 10.23
C TYR A 209 -14.61 3.31 10.68
N ILE A 210 -13.45 3.67 10.14
CA ILE A 210 -12.15 3.10 10.51
C ILE A 210 -11.84 3.45 11.95
N SER A 211 -12.04 4.71 12.37
CA SER A 211 -11.88 5.12 13.78
C SER A 211 -12.77 4.28 14.70
N ASP A 212 -14.05 4.14 14.40
CA ASP A 212 -15.03 3.38 15.18
C ASP A 212 -14.69 1.91 15.23
N SER A 213 -14.35 1.33 14.07
CA SER A 213 -13.89 -0.05 13.96
C SER A 213 -12.62 -0.25 14.76
N GLN A 214 -11.63 0.64 14.67
CA GLN A 214 -10.40 0.57 15.44
C GLN A 214 -10.65 0.71 16.94
N ARG A 215 -11.57 1.58 17.36
CA ARG A 215 -12.00 1.68 18.77
C ARG A 215 -12.65 0.38 19.24
N ALA A 216 -13.55 -0.20 18.45
CA ALA A 216 -14.21 -1.47 18.77
C ALA A 216 -13.18 -2.61 18.84
N PHE A 217 -12.28 -2.71 17.88
CA PHE A 217 -11.25 -3.74 17.83
C PHE A 217 -10.19 -3.54 18.93
N ALA A 218 -9.83 -2.31 19.29
CA ALA A 218 -8.97 -2.04 20.43
C ALA A 218 -9.59 -2.57 21.73
N LYS A 219 -10.90 -2.36 21.94
CA LYS A 219 -11.62 -2.95 23.09
C LYS A 219 -11.59 -4.49 23.04
N GLN A 220 -11.82 -5.10 21.88
CA GLN A 220 -11.75 -6.55 21.73
C GLN A 220 -10.34 -7.10 22.01
N ARG A 221 -9.29 -6.43 21.52
CA ARG A 221 -7.88 -6.79 21.77
C ARG A 221 -7.55 -6.70 23.25
N GLN A 222 -8.00 -5.65 23.94
CA GLN A 222 -7.82 -5.49 25.39
C GLN A 222 -8.54 -6.58 26.18
N ALA A 223 -9.80 -6.87 25.85
CA ALA A 223 -10.58 -7.94 26.49
C ALA A 223 -9.92 -9.32 26.31
N ALA A 224 -9.41 -9.60 25.10
CA ALA A 224 -8.67 -10.85 24.84
C ALA A 224 -7.41 -10.95 25.71
N LYS A 225 -6.64 -9.86 25.85
CA LYS A 225 -5.44 -9.81 26.69
C LYS A 225 -5.78 -10.09 28.17
N GLN A 226 -6.81 -9.44 28.71
CA GLN A 226 -7.28 -9.67 30.09
C GLN A 226 -7.75 -11.11 30.32
N SER A 227 -8.46 -11.70 29.36
CA SER A 227 -8.90 -13.10 29.46
C SER A 227 -7.72 -14.08 29.51
N SER A 228 -6.67 -13.84 28.72
CA SER A 228 -5.46 -14.69 28.74
C SER A 228 -4.65 -14.57 30.03
N GLU A 229 -4.61 -13.38 30.64
CA GLU A 229 -3.92 -13.15 31.92
C GLU A 229 -4.67 -13.79 33.11
N THR A 230 -6.00 -13.87 33.04
CA THR A 230 -6.83 -14.46 34.09
C THR A 230 -6.74 -15.99 34.08
N THR A 231 -6.69 -16.60 32.89
CA THR A 231 -6.53 -18.05 32.72
C THR A 231 -5.11 -18.52 33.07
N GLY A 232 -4.08 -17.71 32.81
CA GLY A 232 -2.68 -18.02 33.16
C GLY A 232 -2.31 -17.86 34.65
N ARG A 233 -3.22 -17.38 35.50
CA ARG A 233 -3.06 -17.30 36.97
C ARG A 233 -3.71 -18.46 37.74
N GLN A 234 -4.35 -19.40 37.03
CA GLN A 234 -5.00 -20.57 37.62
C GLN A 234 -4.24 -21.89 37.39
N GLU A 235 -3.02 -21.83 36.86
CA GLU A 235 -2.04 -22.93 36.82
C GLU A 235 -0.82 -22.57 37.67
#